data_AF-A0A2D4YXJ1-F1
#
_entry.id   AF-A0A2D4YXJ1-F1
#
_cell.length_a   1.000
_cell.length_b   1.000
_cell.length_c   1.000
_cell.angle_alpha   90.00
_cell.angle_beta   90.00
_cell.angle_gamma   90.00
#
_symmetry.space_group_name_H-M   'P 1'
#
loop_
_entity.id
_entity.type
_entity.pdbx_description
1 polymer ?
#
loop_
_entity_poly.entity_id
_entity_poly.type
_entity_poly.pdbx_seq_one_letter_code
_entity_poly.pdbx_strand_id
1 'polypeptide(L)'
;MTADKRWKSGVFPIAVFQGYTSHFGRRRGPDGRPEAHTGLDIAAPLGSPVLSWWTGRVVETIADGSCGIGVVITSGGYEHIYCHLKGQRLRRGQVVRGGQQCPQCYRPLMFRVQSATLLL
;
A
#
# COMPACT_ATOMS: atom_id res chain seq x y z
N MET A 1 -20.19 -14.51 -12.25
CA MET A 1 -20.04 -13.07 -11.94
C MET A 1 -18.74 -12.58 -12.56
N THR A 2 -18.78 -11.68 -13.53
CA THR A 2 -17.56 -11.02 -14.02
C THR A 2 -17.23 -9.86 -13.10
N ALA A 3 -16.02 -9.83 -12.55
CA ALA A 3 -15.54 -8.68 -11.80
C ALA A 3 -15.69 -7.39 -12.64
N ASP A 4 -16.15 -6.31 -12.02
CA ASP A 4 -16.26 -4.99 -12.64
C ASP A 4 -14.93 -4.64 -13.34
N LYS A 5 -15.01 -4.03 -14.54
CA LYS A 5 -13.87 -3.70 -15.41
C LYS A 5 -12.75 -2.96 -14.66
N ARG A 6 -13.07 -2.19 -13.62
CA ARG A 6 -12.10 -1.47 -12.78
C ARG A 6 -11.19 -2.43 -12.02
N TRP A 7 -11.74 -3.49 -11.44
CA TRP A 7 -10.97 -4.50 -10.70
C TRP A 7 -10.06 -5.34 -11.59
N LYS A 8 -10.43 -5.53 -12.87
CA LYS A 8 -9.57 -6.19 -13.86
C LYS A 8 -8.27 -5.43 -14.14
N SER A 9 -8.23 -4.12 -13.85
CA SER A 9 -7.04 -3.28 -14.03
C SER A 9 -6.17 -3.23 -12.78
N GLY A 10 -6.56 -3.92 -11.70
CA GLY A 10 -5.82 -4.00 -10.44
C GLY A 10 -4.61 -4.90 -10.57
N VAL A 11 -3.49 -4.42 -10.03
CA VAL A 11 -2.27 -5.20 -9.89
C VAL A 11 -2.00 -5.42 -8.41
N PHE A 12 -1.67 -6.65 -8.04
CA PHE A 12 -1.28 -6.93 -6.67
C PHE A 12 0.01 -6.15 -6.32
N PRO A 13 0.02 -5.34 -5.25
CA PRO A 13 1.04 -4.30 -5.07
C PRO A 13 2.42 -4.82 -4.66
N ILE A 14 2.57 -6.12 -4.38
CA ILE A 14 3.86 -6.73 -4.04
C ILE A 14 4.18 -7.85 -5.03
N ALA A 15 5.21 -7.66 -5.85
CA ALA A 15 5.57 -8.60 -6.91
C ALA A 15 6.09 -9.96 -6.37
N VAL A 16 6.82 -9.93 -5.25
CA VAL A 16 7.36 -11.12 -4.58
C VAL A 16 7.05 -11.01 -3.10
N PHE A 17 6.19 -11.90 -2.59
CA PHE A 17 5.75 -11.92 -1.19
C PHE A 17 5.87 -13.32 -0.59
N GLN A 18 5.96 -13.39 0.73
CA GLN A 18 6.04 -14.63 1.51
C GLN A 18 4.69 -15.03 2.09
N GLY A 19 3.80 -14.08 2.35
CA GLY A 19 2.47 -14.36 2.88
C GLY A 19 1.78 -13.12 3.44
N TYR A 20 0.58 -13.32 3.99
CA TYR A 20 -0.13 -12.31 4.77
C TYR A 20 0.21 -12.49 6.25
N THR A 21 0.65 -11.42 6.91
CA THR A 21 1.07 -11.47 8.33
C THR A 21 0.04 -10.88 9.27
N SER A 22 -0.77 -9.94 8.81
CA SER A 22 -1.81 -9.33 9.64
C SER A 22 -2.93 -8.77 8.78
N HIS A 23 -4.17 -9.06 9.18
CA HIS A 23 -5.39 -8.80 8.42
C HIS A 23 -5.97 -7.41 8.73
N PHE A 24 -6.77 -6.88 7.81
CA PHE A 24 -7.60 -5.71 8.04
C PHE A 24 -8.67 -6.00 9.10
N GLY A 25 -8.98 -5.02 9.94
CA GLY A 25 -10.02 -5.10 10.96
C GLY A 25 -9.46 -5.23 12.37
N ARG A 26 -10.27 -5.76 13.30
CA ARG A 26 -9.92 -5.81 14.72
C ARG A 26 -8.92 -6.94 14.98
N ARG A 27 -7.72 -6.59 15.45
CA ARG A 27 -6.67 -7.56 15.82
C ARG A 27 -6.02 -7.20 17.15
N ARG A 28 -5.14 -8.08 17.65
CA ARG A 28 -4.26 -7.72 18.78
C ARG A 28 -3.07 -6.94 18.24
N GLY A 29 -2.75 -5.84 18.90
CA GLY A 29 -1.60 -4.99 18.63
C GLY A 29 -0.31 -5.59 19.19
N PRO A 30 0.84 -4.93 18.93
CA PRO A 30 2.13 -5.35 19.47
C PRO A 30 2.19 -5.39 20.99
N ASP A 31 1.39 -4.55 21.67
CA ASP A 31 1.24 -4.50 23.13
C ASP A 31 0.22 -5.54 23.68
N GLY A 32 -0.32 -6.39 22.80
CA GLY A 32 -1.32 -7.40 23.12
C GLY A 32 -2.75 -6.88 23.27
N ARG A 33 -2.99 -5.56 23.16
CA ARG A 33 -4.31 -4.96 23.29
C ARG A 33 -5.09 -4.99 21.97
N PRO A 34 -6.43 -5.03 21.99
CA PRO A 34 -7.21 -4.91 20.76
C PRO A 34 -6.98 -3.56 20.08
N GLU A 35 -6.69 -3.58 18.77
CA GLU A 35 -6.56 -2.38 17.96
C GLU A 35 -7.28 -2.56 16.61
N ALA A 36 -7.67 -1.42 16.02
CA ALA A 36 -8.21 -1.39 14.66
C ALA A 36 -7.05 -1.32 13.67
N HIS A 37 -6.97 -2.30 12.77
CA HIS A 37 -6.00 -2.32 11.70
C HIS A 37 -6.65 -1.90 10.39
N THR A 38 -6.35 -0.68 9.95
CA THR A 38 -6.94 -0.08 8.74
C THR A 38 -6.26 -0.52 7.45
N GLY A 39 -5.40 -1.55 7.50
CA GLY A 39 -4.66 -2.05 6.36
C GLY A 39 -4.48 -3.56 6.36
N LEU A 40 -3.74 -4.04 5.36
CA LEU A 40 -3.30 -5.41 5.23
C LEU A 40 -1.78 -5.44 5.31
N ASP A 41 -1.24 -6.22 6.25
CA ASP A 41 0.20 -6.43 6.34
C ASP A 41 0.58 -7.69 5.55
N ILE A 42 1.44 -7.51 4.58
CA ILE A 42 2.02 -8.57 3.75
C ILE A 42 3.44 -8.79 4.26
N ALA A 43 4.01 -10.00 4.21
CA ALA A 43 5.44 -10.32 4.36
C ALA A 43 6.12 -10.43 2.98
N ALA A 44 7.35 -9.94 2.84
CA ALA A 44 8.13 -10.02 1.62
C ALA A 44 9.61 -9.84 1.90
N PRO A 45 10.49 -10.41 1.05
CA PRO A 45 11.93 -10.17 1.12
C PRO A 45 12.29 -8.69 1.07
N LEU A 46 13.38 -8.33 1.75
CA LEU A 46 13.98 -7.01 1.63
C LEU A 46 14.32 -6.74 0.16
N GLY A 47 13.93 -5.58 -0.36
CA GLY A 47 14.16 -5.27 -1.78
C GLY A 47 13.04 -5.72 -2.73
N SER A 48 11.97 -6.35 -2.23
CA SER A 48 10.82 -6.66 -3.08
C SER A 48 10.25 -5.39 -3.74
N PRO A 49 10.02 -5.42 -5.07
CA PRO A 49 9.37 -4.32 -5.78
C PRO A 49 7.96 -4.07 -5.24
N VAL A 50 7.69 -2.80 -4.92
CA VAL A 50 6.34 -2.31 -4.64
C VAL A 50 5.76 -1.70 -5.90
N LEU A 51 4.60 -2.19 -6.31
CA LEU A 51 3.87 -1.77 -7.51
C LEU A 51 2.66 -0.92 -7.10
N SER A 52 2.29 0.05 -7.93
CA SER A 52 1.01 0.75 -7.75
C SER A 52 -0.14 -0.20 -8.08
N TRP A 53 -1.11 -0.34 -7.17
CA TRP A 53 -2.31 -1.16 -7.38
C TRP A 53 -3.06 -0.75 -8.64
N TRP A 54 -3.38 0.54 -8.77
CA TRP A 54 -4.05 1.13 -9.92
C TRP A 54 -3.29 2.34 -10.44
N THR A 55 -3.67 2.74 -11.66
CA THR A 55 -3.27 4.04 -12.20
C THR A 55 -3.87 5.15 -11.36
N GLY A 56 -3.02 6.07 -10.90
CA GLY A 56 -3.41 7.10 -9.97
C GLY A 56 -2.43 8.25 -9.89
N ARG A 57 -2.68 9.16 -8.96
CA ARG A 57 -1.82 10.32 -8.67
C ARG A 57 -1.33 10.27 -7.24
N VAL A 58 -0.04 10.49 -7.05
CA VAL A 58 0.56 10.67 -5.73
C VAL A 58 0.00 11.95 -5.12
N VAL A 59 -0.72 11.82 -4.03
CA VAL A 59 -1.25 12.97 -3.29
C VAL A 59 -0.37 13.30 -2.11
N GLU A 60 0.31 12.34 -1.49
CA GLU A 60 1.13 12.60 -0.31
C GLU A 60 2.33 11.66 -0.23
N THR A 61 3.41 12.15 0.38
CA THR A 61 4.56 11.36 0.81
C THR A 61 4.62 11.42 2.33
N ILE A 62 4.71 10.25 2.98
CA ILE A 62 4.65 10.11 4.43
C ILE A 62 6.06 9.86 4.97
N ALA A 63 6.39 10.49 6.10
CA ALA A 63 7.60 10.26 6.87
C ALA A 63 7.31 10.52 8.36
N ASP A 64 6.75 9.52 9.06
CA ASP A 64 6.38 9.63 10.48
C ASP A 64 6.68 8.36 11.27
N GLY A 65 6.43 8.37 12.58
CA GLY A 65 6.69 7.23 13.46
C GLY A 65 5.70 6.05 13.32
N SER A 66 4.54 6.26 12.68
CA SER A 66 3.48 5.27 12.56
C SER A 66 3.61 4.46 11.26
N CYS A 67 3.80 5.15 10.13
CA CYS A 67 3.90 4.59 8.78
C CYS A 67 5.38 4.41 8.38
N GLY A 68 6.31 5.12 9.00
CA GLY A 68 7.68 5.23 8.50
C GLY A 68 7.68 6.02 7.19
N ILE A 69 8.46 5.55 6.22
CA ILE A 69 8.43 6.09 4.86
C ILE A 69 7.22 5.51 4.13
N GLY A 70 6.40 6.37 3.55
CA GLY A 70 5.21 5.95 2.82
C GLY A 70 4.81 6.90 1.69
N VAL A 71 3.77 6.50 0.96
CA VAL A 71 3.17 7.30 -0.11
C VAL A 71 1.68 7.01 -0.20
N VAL A 72 0.90 8.05 -0.48
CA VAL A 72 -0.55 7.96 -0.73
C VAL A 72 -0.82 8.24 -2.20
N ILE A 73 -1.55 7.34 -2.85
CA ILE A 73 -1.94 7.44 -4.26
C ILE A 73 -3.47 7.40 -4.36
N THR A 74 -4.07 8.42 -4.98
CA THR A 74 -5.50 8.42 -5.30
C THR A 74 -5.76 7.83 -6.68
N SER A 75 -6.83 7.04 -6.79
CA SER A 75 -7.30 6.44 -8.05
C SER A 75 -8.83 6.54 -8.11
N GLY A 76 -9.34 7.66 -8.61
CA GLY A 76 -10.77 7.97 -8.52
C GLY A 76 -11.19 8.22 -7.06
N GLY A 77 -12.23 7.54 -6.60
CA GLY A 77 -12.71 7.62 -5.20
C GLY A 77 -11.97 6.72 -4.21
N TYR A 78 -10.77 6.23 -4.55
CA TYR A 78 -9.98 5.33 -3.71
C TYR A 78 -8.62 5.92 -3.39
N GLU A 79 -8.17 5.73 -2.16
CA GLU A 79 -6.82 6.04 -1.70
C GLU A 79 -6.07 4.75 -1.41
N HIS A 80 -4.84 4.66 -1.91
CA HIS A 80 -3.92 3.57 -1.65
C HIS A 80 -2.73 4.10 -0.86
N ILE A 81 -2.60 3.64 0.37
CA ILE A 81 -1.51 4.04 1.27
C ILE A 81 -0.54 2.87 1.34
N TYR A 82 0.72 3.15 1.03
CA TYR A 82 1.82 2.19 1.14
C TYR A 82 2.75 2.65 2.25
N CYS A 83 2.81 1.88 3.34
CA CYS A 83 3.63 2.18 4.51
C CYS A 83 4.80 1.21 4.67
N HIS A 84 5.73 1.61 5.53
CA HIS A 84 6.94 0.88 5.88
C HIS A 84 7.81 0.62 4.65
N LEU A 85 7.98 1.60 3.77
CA LEU A 85 8.91 1.49 2.65
C LEU A 85 10.34 1.67 3.15
N LYS A 86 11.31 1.02 2.51
CA LYS A 86 12.75 1.28 2.72
C LYS A 86 13.14 2.68 2.21
N GLY A 87 12.42 3.16 1.19
CA GLY A 87 12.61 4.44 0.54
C GLY A 87 11.52 4.66 -0.49
N GLN A 88 11.40 5.88 -1.01
CA GLN A 88 10.54 6.21 -2.15
C GLN A 88 11.08 7.47 -2.84
N ARG A 89 10.93 7.58 -4.17
CA ARG A 89 11.29 8.79 -4.94
C ARG A 89 10.13 9.42 -5.70
N LEU A 90 8.91 9.06 -5.31
CA LEU A 90 7.71 9.66 -5.85
C LEU A 90 7.55 11.10 -5.33
N ARG A 91 6.95 11.95 -6.15
CA ARG A 91 6.66 13.34 -5.80
C ARG A 91 5.17 13.57 -5.79
N ARG A 92 4.68 14.43 -4.89
CA ARG A 92 3.29 14.89 -4.92
C ARG A 92 2.96 15.44 -6.31
N GLY A 93 1.80 15.03 -6.84
CA GLY A 93 1.35 15.34 -8.19
C GLY A 93 1.82 14.37 -9.27
N GLN A 94 2.78 13.48 -8.99
CA GLN A 94 3.24 12.49 -9.96
C GLN A 94 2.14 11.48 -10.30
N VAL A 95 1.97 11.19 -11.59
CA VAL A 95 1.08 10.11 -12.07
C VAL A 95 1.86 8.80 -12.07
N VAL A 96 1.24 7.74 -11.55
CA VAL A 96 1.75 6.37 -11.60
C VAL A 96 0.75 5.48 -12.31
N ARG A 97 1.23 4.52 -13.10
CA ARG A 97 0.37 3.53 -13.77
C ARG A 97 0.13 2.32 -12.87
N GLY A 98 -1.00 1.65 -13.03
CA GLY A 98 -1.23 0.34 -12.40
C GLY A 98 -0.12 -0.63 -12.81
N GLY A 99 0.44 -1.34 -11.83
CA GLY A 99 1.60 -2.22 -12.00
C GLY A 99 2.94 -1.52 -12.19
N GLN A 100 2.97 -0.19 -12.26
CA GLN A 100 4.23 0.55 -12.27
C GLN A 100 4.96 0.32 -10.95
N GLN A 101 6.19 -0.19 -11.04
CA GLN A 101 7.08 -0.22 -9.89
C GLN A 101 7.34 1.22 -9.46
N CYS A 102 7.06 1.51 -8.19
CA CYS A 102 7.49 2.78 -7.63
C CYS A 102 9.02 2.82 -7.60
N PRO A 103 9.67 3.82 -8.23
CA PRO A 103 11.12 3.94 -8.22
C PRO A 103 11.64 4.03 -6.79
N GLN A 104 12.47 3.06 -6.41
CA GLN A 104 13.09 2.93 -5.09
C GLN A 104 12.13 2.68 -3.92
N CYS A 105 10.86 2.39 -4.21
CA CYS A 105 10.00 1.72 -3.24
C CYS A 105 10.41 0.26 -3.15
N TYR A 106 11.33 0.00 -2.23
CA TYR A 106 11.71 -1.33 -1.82
C TYR A 106 11.10 -1.61 -0.47
N ARG A 107 10.66 -2.84 -0.26
CA ARG A 107 10.12 -3.25 1.04
C ARG A 107 11.21 -3.62 2.04
N PRO A 108 10.99 -3.39 3.35
CA PRO A 108 11.49 -4.20 4.45
C PRO A 108 10.54 -5.40 4.73
N LEU A 109 10.90 -6.22 5.71
CA LEU A 109 10.23 -7.49 6.07
C LEU A 109 8.71 -7.41 6.32
N MET A 110 8.11 -6.21 6.54
CA MET A 110 6.66 -5.98 6.71
C MET A 110 6.19 -4.78 5.87
N PHE A 111 5.03 -4.86 5.20
CA PHE A 111 4.45 -3.79 4.36
C PHE A 111 2.96 -3.74 4.52
N ARG A 112 2.46 -2.52 4.62
CA ARG A 112 1.05 -2.25 4.86
C ARG A 112 0.43 -1.54 3.66
N VAL A 113 -0.65 -2.12 3.15
CA VAL A 113 -1.55 -1.47 2.19
C VAL A 113 -2.81 -1.06 2.93
N GLN A 114 -3.17 0.22 2.89
CA GLN A 114 -4.49 0.68 3.32
C GLN A 114 -5.24 1.15 2.09
N SER A 115 -6.46 0.67 1.91
CA SER A 115 -7.37 1.18 0.90
C SER A 115 -8.52 1.86 1.62
N ALA A 116 -8.57 3.18 1.56
CA ALA A 116 -9.75 3.93 2.01
C ALA A 116 -10.62 4.22 0.78
N THR A 117 -11.88 3.82 0.84
CA THR A 117 -12.87 4.39 -0.08
C THR A 117 -13.18 5.78 0.44
N LEU A 118 -12.98 6.81 -0.38
CA LEU A 118 -13.47 8.16 -0.11
C LEU A 118 -15.00 8.12 -0.32
N LEU A 119 -15.72 7.61 0.68
CA LEU A 119 -17.16 7.82 0.78
C LEU A 119 -17.33 9.28 1.25
N LEU A 120 -17.56 10.18 0.29
CA LEU A 120 -18.25 11.44 0.55
C LEU A 120 -19.72 11.14 0.88
#